data_AF-A0A9D3YEB1-F1
#
_entry.id   AF-A0A9D3YEB1-F1
#
_cell.length_a   1.000
_cell.length_b   1.000
_cell.length_c   1.000
_cell.angle_alpha   90.00
_cell.angle_beta   90.00
_cell.angle_gamma   90.00
#
_symmetry.space_group_name_H-M   'P 1'
#
loop_
_entity.id
_entity.type
_entity.pdbx_description
1 polymer ?
#
loop_
_entity_poly.entity_id
_entity_poly.type
_entity_poly.pdbx_seq_one_letter_code
_entity_poly.pdbx_strand_id
1 'polypeptide(L)'
;MEELTNIHTQLEARTKGIGELREDLKSVLKREEIEELIKNTVSTIMKKIKESMLKQFEHEVKNRTNTFKEQIAGLEFENGQLKQTIVELKSSTTKSITELETQVGRLNDTIREALKLANYNEQYSRKNNVKILNITESSNETETSLTQTVSNIIKTTADVELKPEDIIAIHRIPTKKGCNSIRHN
;
A
#
# COMPACT_ATOMS: atom_id res chain seq x y z
N MET A 1 -60.95 36.54 96.40
CA MET A 1 -60.23 37.82 96.23
C MET A 1 -58.73 37.59 96.22
N GLU A 2 -58.16 36.93 97.24
CA GLU A 2 -56.72 36.67 97.36
C GLU A 2 -56.10 35.83 96.23
N GLU A 3 -56.80 34.78 95.76
CA GLU A 3 -56.34 33.98 94.61
C GLU A 3 -56.28 34.77 93.29
N LEU A 4 -57.25 35.67 93.07
CA LEU A 4 -57.28 36.55 91.89
C LEU A 4 -56.11 37.54 91.91
N THR A 5 -55.76 38.06 93.09
CA THR A 5 -54.59 38.93 93.26
C THR A 5 -53.30 38.17 92.98
N ASN A 6 -53.16 36.93 93.48
CA ASN A 6 -51.96 36.11 93.25
C ASN A 6 -51.79 35.75 91.77
N ILE A 7 -52.89 35.43 91.07
CA ILE A 7 -52.88 35.19 89.62
C ILE A 7 -52.46 36.45 88.86
N HIS A 8 -52.95 37.63 89.26
CA HIS A 8 -52.59 38.90 88.62
C HIS A 8 -51.09 39.22 88.77
N THR A 9 -50.54 39.08 89.98
CA THR A 9 -49.11 39.30 90.25
C THR A 9 -48.22 38.34 89.46
N GLN A 10 -48.62 37.06 89.34
CA GLN A 10 -47.90 36.09 88.52
C GLN A 10 -47.97 36.41 87.03
N LEU A 11 -49.11 36.92 86.55
CA LEU A 11 -49.28 37.39 85.18
C LEU A 11 -48.39 38.60 84.87
N GLU A 12 -48.32 39.59 85.76
CA GLU A 12 -47.42 40.73 85.61
C GLU A 12 -45.95 40.30 85.59
N ALA A 13 -45.54 39.42 86.51
CA ALA A 13 -44.18 38.89 86.56
C ALA A 13 -43.82 38.13 85.27
N ARG A 14 -44.73 37.31 84.74
CA ARG A 14 -44.53 36.62 83.46
C ARG A 14 -44.48 37.58 82.28
N THR A 15 -45.33 38.61 82.27
CA THR A 15 -45.38 39.60 81.18
C THR A 15 -44.07 40.41 81.15
N LYS A 16 -43.55 40.77 82.32
CA LYS A 16 -42.25 41.43 82.44
C LYS A 16 -41.10 40.55 81.99
N GLY A 17 -41.07 39.28 82.42
CA GLY A 17 -40.06 38.31 81.99
C GLY A 17 -40.05 38.06 80.47
N ILE A 18 -41.23 38.05 79.82
CA ILE A 18 -41.34 37.97 78.36
C ILE A 18 -40.79 39.23 77.68
N GLY A 19 -40.99 40.40 78.27
CA GLY A 19 -40.44 41.67 77.79
C GLY A 19 -38.92 41.71 77.83
N GLU A 20 -38.34 41.26 78.95
CA GLU A 20 -36.88 41.16 79.13
C GLU A 20 -36.27 40.15 78.15
N LEU A 21 -36.86 38.96 78.03
CA LEU A 21 -36.46 37.95 77.02
C LEU A 21 -36.48 38.48 75.59
N ARG A 22 -37.46 39.34 75.24
CA ARG A 22 -37.59 39.91 73.90
C ARG A 22 -36.47 40.90 73.59
N GLU A 23 -36.11 41.74 74.55
CA GLU A 23 -35.01 42.70 74.37
C GLU A 23 -33.65 41.99 74.37
N ASP A 24 -33.47 40.96 75.22
CA ASP A 24 -32.30 40.07 75.16
C ASP A 24 -32.19 39.40 73.78
N LEU A 25 -33.29 38.84 73.24
CA LEU A 25 -33.30 38.22 71.91
C LEU A 25 -32.92 39.21 70.79
N LYS A 26 -33.39 40.46 70.89
CA LYS A 26 -33.05 41.55 69.96
C LYS A 26 -31.58 41.92 70.04
N SER A 27 -31.01 41.94 71.25
CA SER A 27 -29.62 42.28 71.47
C SER A 27 -28.66 41.20 71.00
N VAL A 28 -29.10 39.93 71.05
CA VAL A 28 -28.37 38.74 70.61
C VAL A 28 -28.49 38.51 69.10
N LEU A 29 -29.61 38.90 68.48
CA LEU A 29 -29.85 38.81 67.03
C LEU A 29 -29.67 40.17 66.34
N LYS A 30 -28.47 40.76 66.46
CA LYS A 30 -28.16 41.94 65.65
C LYS A 30 -28.05 41.51 64.20
N ARG A 31 -28.86 42.14 63.35
CA ARG A 31 -28.96 41.85 61.92
C ARG A 31 -27.60 41.98 61.23
N GLU A 32 -26.78 42.92 61.68
CA GLU A 32 -25.44 43.21 61.16
C GLU A 32 -24.50 42.02 61.35
N GLU A 33 -24.56 41.34 62.50
CA GLU A 33 -23.71 40.17 62.79
C GLU A 33 -24.10 38.97 61.91
N ILE A 34 -25.40 38.81 61.63
CA ILE A 34 -25.92 37.79 60.71
C ILE A 34 -25.50 38.09 59.28
N GLU A 35 -25.59 39.35 58.83
CA GLU A 35 -25.16 39.75 57.49
C GLU A 35 -23.66 39.54 57.28
N GLU A 36 -22.83 39.88 58.28
CA GLU A 36 -21.38 39.64 58.26
C GLU A 36 -21.07 38.12 58.18
N LEU A 37 -21.76 37.30 58.98
CA LEU A 37 -21.59 35.84 58.98
C LEU A 37 -21.97 35.23 57.63
N ILE A 38 -23.09 35.66 57.05
CA ILE A 38 -23.54 35.22 55.71
C ILE A 38 -22.50 35.61 54.66
N LYS A 39 -22.05 36.87 54.67
CA LYS A 39 -21.06 37.38 53.69
C LYS A 39 -19.75 36.60 53.78
N ASN A 40 -19.26 36.32 54.98
CA ASN A 40 -18.06 35.53 55.22
C ASN A 40 -18.23 34.07 54.75
N THR A 41 -19.39 33.48 55.02
CA THR A 41 -19.71 32.10 54.60
C THR A 41 -19.78 31.99 53.08
N VAL A 42 -20.51 32.89 52.41
CA VAL A 42 -20.64 32.92 50.95
C VAL A 42 -19.29 33.18 50.28
N SER A 43 -18.50 34.13 50.79
CA SER A 43 -17.16 34.43 50.27
C SER A 43 -16.24 33.21 50.36
N THR A 44 -16.29 32.49 51.49
CA THR A 44 -15.51 31.26 51.69
C THR A 44 -15.93 30.15 50.72
N ILE A 45 -17.24 29.96 50.53
CA ILE A 45 -17.79 28.98 49.59
C ILE A 45 -17.37 29.32 48.16
N MET A 46 -17.56 30.58 47.74
CA MET A 46 -17.19 31.02 46.39
C MET A 46 -15.69 30.86 46.11
N LYS A 47 -14.83 31.17 47.10
CA LYS A 47 -13.39 30.95 46.98
C LYS A 47 -13.05 29.47 46.80
N LYS A 48 -13.65 28.58 47.61
CA LYS A 48 -13.46 27.13 47.49
C LYS A 48 -13.95 26.58 46.14
N ILE A 49 -15.10 27.05 45.65
CA ILE A 49 -15.62 26.66 44.33
C ILE A 49 -14.64 27.08 43.24
N LYS A 50 -14.19 28.35 43.26
CA LYS A 50 -13.24 28.87 42.27
C LYS A 50 -11.94 28.06 42.25
N GLU A 51 -11.35 27.80 43.43
CA GLU A 51 -10.12 27.03 43.56
C GLU A 51 -10.30 25.58 43.08
N SER A 52 -11.43 24.95 43.41
CA SER A 52 -11.73 23.58 42.97
C SER A 52 -11.90 23.49 41.46
N MET A 53 -12.62 24.44 40.86
CA MET A 53 -12.83 24.47 39.41
C MET A 53 -11.52 24.73 38.66
N LEU A 54 -10.69 25.67 39.15
CA LEU A 54 -9.38 25.92 38.56
C LEU A 54 -8.50 24.68 38.57
N LYS A 55 -8.42 23.96 39.70
CA LYS A 55 -7.65 22.72 39.81
C LYS A 55 -8.15 21.64 38.85
N GLN A 56 -9.46 21.48 38.69
CA GLN A 56 -10.02 20.52 37.74
C GLN A 56 -9.68 20.90 36.29
N PHE A 57 -9.80 22.18 35.94
CA PHE A 57 -9.43 22.67 34.61
C PHE A 57 -7.94 22.47 34.33
N GLU A 58 -7.06 22.82 35.27
CA GLU A 58 -5.61 22.62 35.12
C GLU A 58 -5.27 21.14 34.94
N HIS A 59 -5.91 20.26 35.72
CA HIS A 59 -5.71 18.82 35.59
C HIS A 59 -6.15 18.29 34.23
N GLU A 60 -7.33 18.68 33.77
CA GLU A 60 -7.89 18.26 32.47
C GLU A 60 -7.02 18.76 31.31
N VAL A 61 -6.61 20.03 31.33
CA VAL A 61 -5.71 20.61 30.33
C VAL A 61 -4.36 19.88 30.30
N LYS A 62 -3.80 19.57 31.47
CA LYS A 62 -2.55 18.82 31.57
C LYS A 62 -2.68 17.41 31.00
N ASN A 63 -3.76 16.70 31.33
CA ASN A 63 -4.01 15.36 30.82
C ASN A 63 -4.13 15.36 29.29
N ARG A 64 -4.96 16.25 28.74
CA ARG A 64 -5.11 16.38 27.28
C ARG A 64 -3.82 16.78 26.59
N THR A 65 -3.04 17.67 27.17
CA THR A 65 -1.73 18.06 26.64
C THR A 65 -0.79 16.85 26.56
N ASN A 66 -0.78 16.00 27.59
CA ASN A 66 0.05 14.80 27.58
C ASN A 66 -0.42 13.79 26.53
N THR A 67 -1.73 13.55 26.43
CA THR A 67 -2.29 12.67 25.38
C THR A 67 -1.92 13.15 23.98
N PHE A 68 -2.04 14.46 23.71
CA PHE A 68 -1.64 15.01 22.41
C PHE A 68 -0.14 14.87 22.15
N LYS A 69 0.72 15.02 23.15
CA LYS A 69 2.16 14.79 23.00
C LYS A 69 2.47 13.34 22.63
N GLU A 70 1.82 12.38 23.27
CA GLU A 70 1.99 10.95 22.96
C GLU A 70 1.52 10.63 21.54
N GLN A 71 0.37 11.17 21.13
CA GLN A 71 -0.14 11.01 19.76
C GLN A 71 0.80 11.62 18.71
N ILE A 72 1.33 12.82 18.98
CA ILE A 72 2.30 13.47 18.08
C ILE A 72 3.56 12.60 17.96
N ALA A 73 4.11 12.11 19.07
CA ALA A 73 5.29 11.25 19.05
C ALA A 73 5.04 9.94 18.27
N GLY A 74 3.85 9.35 18.42
CA GLY A 74 3.43 8.18 17.64
C GLY A 74 3.37 8.46 16.14
N LEU A 75 2.76 9.58 15.74
CA LEU A 75 2.68 10.00 14.34
C LEU A 75 4.06 10.33 13.75
N GLU A 76 4.94 10.95 14.52
CA GLU A 76 6.31 11.24 14.09
C GLU A 76 7.10 9.96 13.83
N PHE A 77 6.94 8.97 14.71
CA PHE A 77 7.56 7.65 14.55
C PHE A 77 7.05 6.93 13.29
N GLU A 78 5.74 6.86 13.11
CA GLU A 78 5.11 6.22 11.94
C GLU A 78 5.52 6.92 10.64
N ASN A 79 5.55 8.25 10.62
CA ASN A 79 6.02 9.03 9.48
C ASN A 79 7.49 8.75 9.16
N GLY A 80 8.33 8.57 10.19
CA GLY A 80 9.72 8.13 10.03
C GLY A 80 9.82 6.76 9.34
N GLN A 81 9.04 5.78 9.80
CA GLN A 81 9.00 4.44 9.19
C GLN A 81 8.52 4.48 7.74
N LEU A 82 7.43 5.21 7.46
CA LEU A 82 6.90 5.35 6.10
C LEU A 82 7.91 5.97 5.14
N LYS A 83 8.64 7.00 5.56
CA LYS A 83 9.71 7.60 4.76
C LYS A 83 10.81 6.58 4.44
N GLN A 84 11.20 5.77 5.41
CA GLN A 84 12.21 4.73 5.20
C GLN A 84 11.72 3.69 4.18
N THR A 85 10.50 3.16 4.35
CA THR A 85 9.91 2.19 3.41
C THR A 85 9.83 2.75 1.98
N ILE A 86 9.48 4.02 1.82
CA ILE A 86 9.45 4.69 0.51
C ILE A 86 10.85 4.72 -0.12
N VAL A 87 11.89 5.03 0.65
CA VAL A 87 13.28 5.04 0.14
C VAL A 87 13.72 3.64 -0.29
N GLU A 88 13.42 2.63 0.51
CA GLU A 88 13.77 1.24 0.22
C GLU A 88 13.05 0.73 -1.04
N LEU A 89 11.73 0.96 -1.15
CA LEU A 89 10.95 0.63 -2.33
C LEU A 89 11.49 1.32 -3.58
N LYS A 90 11.76 2.63 -3.50
CA LYS A 90 12.31 3.38 -4.62
C LYS A 90 13.65 2.82 -5.09
N SER A 91 14.53 2.46 -4.15
CA SER A 91 15.82 1.85 -4.45
C SER A 91 15.66 0.49 -5.14
N SER A 92 14.79 -0.36 -4.61
CA SER A 92 14.49 -1.68 -5.18
C SER A 92 13.92 -1.59 -6.59
N THR A 93 12.88 -0.75 -6.79
CA THR A 93 12.27 -0.53 -8.10
C THR A 93 13.28 0.00 -9.12
N THR A 94 14.14 0.94 -8.72
CA THR A 94 15.18 1.48 -9.62
C THR A 94 16.14 0.37 -10.08
N LYS A 95 16.58 -0.51 -9.17
CA LYS A 95 17.42 -1.66 -9.53
C LYS A 95 16.72 -2.58 -10.52
N SER A 96 15.48 -2.98 -10.25
CA SER A 96 14.72 -3.84 -11.17
C SER A 96 14.54 -3.23 -12.56
N ILE A 97 14.31 -1.92 -12.64
CA ILE A 97 14.24 -1.20 -13.93
C ILE A 97 15.57 -1.32 -14.68
N THR A 98 16.68 -1.00 -14.02
CA THR A 98 18.02 -1.06 -14.66
C THR A 98 18.39 -2.48 -15.12
N GLU A 99 17.99 -3.51 -14.37
CA GLU A 99 18.19 -4.90 -14.74
C GLU A 99 17.37 -5.27 -15.99
N LEU A 100 16.10 -4.87 -16.03
CA LEU A 100 15.23 -5.10 -17.19
C LEU A 100 15.73 -4.38 -18.44
N GLU A 101 16.16 -3.12 -18.32
CA GLU A 101 16.75 -2.36 -19.42
C GLU A 101 17.99 -3.08 -19.99
N THR A 102 18.84 -3.61 -19.10
CA THR A 102 20.03 -4.38 -19.49
C THR A 102 19.65 -5.68 -20.20
N GLN A 103 18.65 -6.41 -19.70
CA GLN A 103 18.18 -7.66 -20.33
C GLN A 103 17.57 -7.40 -21.71
N VAL A 104 16.76 -6.35 -21.85
CA VAL A 104 16.18 -5.95 -23.14
C VAL A 104 17.28 -5.58 -24.14
N GLY A 105 18.32 -4.86 -23.70
CA GLY A 105 19.49 -4.56 -24.52
C GLY A 105 20.14 -5.83 -25.08
N ARG A 106 20.46 -6.79 -24.21
CA ARG A 106 21.05 -8.08 -24.61
C ARG A 106 20.17 -8.87 -25.56
N LEU A 107 18.87 -8.94 -25.29
CA LEU A 107 17.91 -9.63 -26.17
C LEU A 107 17.88 -9.02 -27.56
N ASN A 108 17.89 -7.68 -27.66
CA ASN A 108 17.91 -7.00 -28.94
C ASN A 108 19.18 -7.30 -29.74
N ASP A 109 20.33 -7.40 -29.06
CA ASP A 109 21.59 -7.77 -29.73
C ASP A 109 21.55 -9.22 -30.22
N THR A 110 21.08 -10.16 -29.39
CA THR A 110 20.88 -11.55 -29.79
C THR A 110 19.91 -11.67 -30.98
N ILE A 111 18.83 -10.90 -31.00
CA ILE A 111 17.88 -10.88 -32.13
C ILE A 111 18.55 -10.37 -33.40
N ARG A 112 19.35 -9.30 -33.32
CA ARG A 112 20.09 -8.77 -34.48
C ARG A 112 21.07 -9.80 -35.02
N GLU A 113 21.79 -10.51 -34.15
CA GLU A 113 22.71 -11.56 -34.54
C GLU A 113 21.98 -12.74 -35.18
N ALA A 114 20.88 -13.20 -34.58
CA ALA A 114 20.04 -14.26 -35.14
C ALA A 114 19.50 -13.89 -36.52
N LEU A 115 19.06 -12.65 -36.73
CA LEU A 115 18.61 -12.15 -38.04
C LEU A 115 19.74 -12.14 -39.06
N LYS A 116 20.95 -11.70 -38.68
CA LYS A 116 22.12 -11.77 -39.58
C LYS A 116 22.44 -13.20 -39.98
N LEU A 117 22.43 -14.13 -39.02
CA LEU A 117 22.68 -15.55 -39.28
C LEU A 117 21.58 -16.19 -40.15
N ALA A 118 20.31 -15.87 -39.88
CA ALA A 118 19.19 -16.34 -40.70
C ALA A 118 19.31 -15.86 -42.16
N ASN A 119 19.64 -14.57 -42.36
CA ASN A 119 19.86 -14.00 -43.68
C ASN A 119 21.07 -14.63 -44.39
N TYR A 120 22.15 -14.91 -43.65
CA TYR A 120 23.31 -15.62 -44.20
C TYR A 120 22.95 -17.04 -44.64
N ASN A 121 22.24 -17.78 -43.81
CA ASN A 121 21.79 -19.14 -44.11
C ASN A 121 20.83 -19.18 -45.30
N GLU A 122 19.91 -18.21 -45.39
CA GLU A 122 19.00 -18.10 -46.54
C GLU A 122 19.78 -17.84 -47.83
N GLN A 123 20.74 -16.91 -47.81
CA GLN A 123 21.58 -16.63 -48.97
C GLN A 123 22.43 -17.84 -49.38
N TYR A 124 23.03 -18.54 -48.41
CA TYR A 124 23.79 -19.76 -48.66
C TYR A 124 22.91 -20.84 -49.30
N SER A 125 21.70 -21.01 -48.78
CA SER A 125 20.70 -21.94 -49.33
C SER A 125 20.34 -21.56 -50.78
N ARG A 126 20.07 -20.28 -51.07
CA ARG A 126 19.74 -19.82 -52.43
C ARG A 126 20.88 -20.02 -53.43
N LYS A 127 22.14 -19.99 -53.00
CA LYS A 127 23.30 -20.18 -53.89
C LYS A 127 23.56 -21.64 -54.25
N ASN A 128 23.36 -22.54 -53.29
CA ASN A 128 23.77 -23.94 -53.44
C ASN A 128 22.61 -24.90 -53.64
N ASN A 129 21.37 -24.48 -53.35
CA ASN A 129 20.19 -25.33 -53.49
C ASN A 129 19.30 -24.82 -54.63
N VAL A 130 18.89 -25.73 -55.50
CA VAL A 130 17.94 -25.46 -56.58
C VAL A 130 16.58 -26.07 -56.21
N LYS A 131 15.52 -25.27 -56.27
CA LYS A 131 14.15 -25.76 -56.10
C LYS A 131 13.54 -26.05 -57.46
N ILE A 132 13.14 -27.31 -57.68
CA ILE A 132 12.46 -27.74 -58.89
C ILE A 132 10.99 -27.99 -58.54
N LEU A 133 10.11 -27.28 -59.24
CA LEU A 133 8.66 -27.33 -59.01
C LEU A 133 7.98 -28.22 -60.04
N ASN A 134 6.76 -28.67 -59.73
CA ASN A 134 5.89 -29.42 -60.63
C ASN A 134 6.44 -30.77 -61.11
N ILE A 135 7.32 -31.42 -60.33
CA ILE A 135 7.71 -32.80 -60.57
C ILE A 135 6.65 -33.72 -59.97
N THR A 136 6.01 -34.56 -60.78
CA THR A 136 5.02 -35.54 -60.35
C THR A 136 5.57 -36.43 -59.23
N GLU A 137 4.81 -36.63 -58.16
CA GLU A 137 5.20 -37.50 -57.05
C GLU A 137 4.86 -38.97 -57.35
N SER A 138 5.77 -39.87 -57.00
CA SER A 138 5.52 -41.32 -56.96
C SER A 138 5.52 -41.86 -55.53
N SER A 139 4.71 -42.88 -55.26
CA SER A 139 4.55 -43.46 -53.91
C SER A 139 5.80 -44.18 -53.39
N ASN A 140 6.70 -44.60 -54.28
CA ASN A 140 7.93 -45.34 -53.98
C ASN A 140 9.20 -44.58 -54.43
N GLU A 141 9.20 -43.26 -54.31
CA GLU A 141 10.37 -42.44 -54.64
C GLU A 141 11.56 -42.78 -53.71
N THR A 142 12.65 -43.23 -54.31
CA THR A 142 13.97 -43.34 -53.68
C THR A 142 14.85 -42.17 -54.11
N GLU A 143 15.89 -41.86 -53.33
CA GLU A 143 16.87 -40.82 -53.66
C GLU A 143 17.46 -41.01 -55.07
N THR A 144 17.82 -42.24 -55.44
CA THR A 144 18.33 -42.57 -56.78
C THR A 144 17.31 -42.28 -57.87
N SER A 145 16.03 -42.63 -57.67
CA SER A 145 14.98 -42.37 -58.66
C SER A 145 14.70 -40.87 -58.84
N LEU A 146 14.81 -40.09 -57.77
CA LEU A 146 14.68 -38.64 -57.80
C LEU A 146 15.86 -38.00 -58.54
N THR A 147 17.09 -38.40 -58.23
CA THR A 147 18.30 -37.95 -58.94
C THR A 147 18.18 -38.18 -60.44
N GLN A 148 17.77 -39.38 -60.86
CA GLN A 148 17.65 -39.69 -62.27
C GLN A 148 16.54 -38.90 -62.97
N THR A 149 15.41 -38.70 -62.30
CA THR A 149 14.31 -37.86 -62.81
C THR A 149 14.79 -36.42 -63.02
N VAL A 150 15.50 -35.86 -62.04
CA VAL A 150 16.02 -34.49 -62.12
C VAL A 150 17.09 -34.35 -63.19
N SER A 151 18.06 -35.26 -63.27
CA SER A 151 19.10 -35.25 -64.32
C SER A 151 18.49 -35.32 -65.73
N ASN A 152 17.46 -36.15 -65.93
CA ASN A 152 16.78 -36.25 -67.21
C ASN A 152 16.06 -34.95 -67.58
N ILE A 153 15.41 -34.29 -66.62
CA ILE A 153 14.70 -33.02 -66.86
C ILE A 153 15.68 -31.91 -67.20
N ILE A 154 16.79 -31.81 -66.45
CA ILE A 154 17.82 -30.80 -66.69
C ILE A 154 18.47 -31.01 -68.05
N LYS A 155 18.81 -32.26 -68.40
CA LYS A 155 19.36 -32.58 -69.73
C LYS A 155 18.39 -32.25 -70.86
N THR A 156 17.11 -32.55 -70.67
CA THR A 156 16.08 -32.27 -71.72
C THR A 156 15.79 -30.78 -71.87
N THR A 157 15.76 -30.04 -70.75
CA THR A 157 15.28 -28.65 -70.73
C THR A 157 16.40 -27.64 -70.97
N ALA A 158 17.60 -27.92 -70.44
CA ALA A 158 18.73 -26.99 -70.44
C ALA A 158 19.96 -27.53 -71.18
N ASP A 159 19.91 -28.75 -71.73
CA ASP A 159 21.04 -29.41 -72.40
C ASP A 159 22.31 -29.50 -71.54
N VAL A 160 22.12 -29.65 -70.22
CA VAL A 160 23.21 -29.81 -69.25
C VAL A 160 23.23 -31.24 -68.74
N GLU A 161 24.39 -31.89 -68.84
CA GLU A 161 24.62 -33.20 -68.26
C GLU A 161 25.02 -33.07 -66.79
N LEU A 162 24.15 -33.57 -65.91
CA LEU A 162 24.37 -33.56 -64.46
C LEU A 162 24.75 -34.96 -63.99
N LYS A 163 25.95 -35.10 -63.40
CA LYS A 163 26.39 -36.39 -62.87
C LYS A 163 25.85 -36.62 -61.46
N PRO A 164 25.65 -37.87 -61.02
CA PRO A 164 25.19 -38.14 -59.66
C PRO A 164 26.11 -37.56 -58.57
N GLU A 165 27.42 -37.46 -58.84
CA GLU A 165 28.40 -36.91 -57.90
C GLU A 165 28.28 -35.39 -57.75
N ASP A 166 27.64 -34.70 -58.70
CA ASP A 166 27.38 -33.25 -58.65
C ASP A 166 26.20 -32.92 -57.72
N ILE A 167 25.40 -33.93 -57.32
CA ILE A 167 24.25 -33.77 -56.43
C ILE A 167 24.63 -34.24 -55.03
N ILE A 168 24.82 -33.28 -54.13
CA ILE A 168 25.18 -33.55 -52.73
C ILE A 168 23.98 -34.15 -51.95
N ALA A 169 22.77 -33.66 -52.22
CA ALA A 169 21.55 -34.17 -51.59
C ALA A 169 20.31 -33.80 -52.43
N ILE A 170 19.30 -34.66 -52.43
CA ILE A 170 18.01 -34.43 -53.10
C ILE A 170 16.85 -34.95 -52.26
N HIS A 171 15.79 -34.15 -52.11
CA HIS A 171 14.59 -34.54 -51.37
C HIS A 171 13.39 -33.64 -51.73
N ARG A 172 12.17 -34.12 -51.44
CA ARG A 172 10.93 -33.35 -51.57
C ARG A 172 10.74 -32.41 -50.38
N ILE A 173 10.11 -31.26 -50.61
CA ILE A 173 9.72 -30.30 -49.56
C ILE A 173 8.21 -30.04 -49.66
N PRO A 174 7.41 -30.19 -48.57
CA PRO A 174 7.83 -30.61 -47.23
C PRO A 174 8.02 -32.13 -47.15
N THR A 175 9.07 -32.58 -46.46
CA THR A 175 9.28 -33.99 -46.17
C THR A 175 8.16 -34.50 -45.25
N LYS A 176 7.54 -35.64 -45.57
CA LYS A 176 6.63 -36.32 -44.63
C LYS A 176 7.36 -36.52 -43.29
N LYS A 177 6.71 -36.20 -42.16
CA LYS A 177 7.27 -36.37 -40.81
C LYS A 177 7.88 -37.78 -40.69
N GLY A 178 9.20 -37.87 -40.48
CA GLY A 178 9.92 -39.12 -40.25
C GLY A 178 10.91 -39.55 -41.32
N CYS A 179 11.00 -38.88 -42.47
CA CYS A 179 11.99 -39.19 -43.50
C CYS A 179 13.16 -38.19 -43.46
N ASN A 180 13.99 -38.24 -42.41
CA ASN A 180 15.27 -37.54 -42.36
C ASN A 180 16.38 -38.54 -42.72
N SER A 181 16.77 -38.61 -43.99
CA SER A 181 18.05 -39.21 -44.39
C SER A 181 19.10 -38.11 -44.52
N ILE A 182 19.57 -37.60 -43.39
CA ILE A 182 20.79 -36.81 -43.35
C ILE A 182 21.93 -37.80 -43.11
N ARG A 183 22.71 -38.12 -44.14
CA ARG A 183 24.03 -38.71 -43.94
C ARG A 183 24.97 -37.57 -43.54
N HIS A 184 25.49 -37.63 -42.31
CA HIS A 184 26.68 -36.87 -41.94
C HIS A 184 27.90 -37.59 -42.51
N ASN A 185 28.73 -36.86 -43.25
CA ASN A 185 30.15 -37.20 -43.43
C ASN A 185 30.93 -36.54 -42.29
#